data_AF-A0A1E8B5B9-F1
#
_entry.id   AF-A0A1E8B5B9-F1
#
_cell.length_a   1.000
_cell.length_b   1.000
_cell.length_c   1.000
_cell.angle_alpha   90.00
_cell.angle_beta   90.00
_cell.angle_gamma   90.00
#
_symmetry.space_group_name_H-M   'P 1'
#
loop_
_entity.id
_entity.type
_entity.pdbx_description
1 polymer ?
#
loop_
_entity_poly.entity_id
_entity_poly.type
_entity_poly.pdbx_seq_one_letter_code
_entity_poly.pdbx_strand_id
1 'polypeptide(L)'
;MEKPTLKDYAKAAEIGVSKKYVDQRMEELDWSLERAITTPVGTSWEGNEKNTKLLKLAEKNGISESTFYRRKRNGMTPYDAATKPKGFSEYISLAESNGISNKAFYQRVKRKMDPHEAATKPPRNYKKKQIS
;
A
#
# COMPACT_ATOMS: atom_id res chain seq x y z
N MET A 1 18.11 7.66 -20.42
CA MET A 1 16.71 7.27 -20.15
C MET A 1 16.74 6.07 -19.24
N GLU A 2 15.98 6.11 -18.14
CA GLU A 2 15.78 4.93 -17.30
C GLU A 2 15.10 3.85 -18.14
N LYS A 3 15.54 2.60 -18.00
CA LYS A 3 14.95 1.46 -18.71
C LYS A 3 14.04 0.70 -17.75
N PRO A 4 12.78 0.41 -18.12
CA PRO A 4 11.90 -0.38 -17.26
C PRO A 4 12.48 -1.77 -16.99
N THR A 5 12.35 -2.23 -15.74
CA THR A 5 12.71 -3.59 -15.33
C THR A 5 11.50 -4.53 -15.41
N LEU A 6 11.74 -5.84 -15.26
CA LEU A 6 10.66 -6.83 -15.15
C LEU A 6 9.67 -6.52 -14.03
N LYS A 7 10.15 -5.95 -12.91
CA LYS A 7 9.29 -5.55 -11.79
C LYS A 7 8.38 -4.37 -12.17
N ASP A 8 8.87 -3.44 -12.97
CA ASP A 8 8.10 -2.28 -13.42
C ASP A 8 6.98 -2.70 -14.37
N TYR A 9 7.26 -3.65 -15.27
CA TYR A 9 6.24 -4.22 -16.14
C TYR A 9 5.19 -5.02 -15.35
N ALA A 10 5.59 -5.77 -14.33
CA ALA A 10 4.65 -6.46 -13.45
C ALA A 10 3.75 -5.46 -12.71
N LYS A 11 4.33 -4.36 -12.21
CA LYS A 11 3.60 -3.26 -11.56
C LYS A 11 2.57 -2.62 -12.50
N ALA A 12 2.95 -2.38 -13.76
CA ALA A 12 2.07 -1.84 -14.79
C ALA A 12 0.95 -2.81 -15.17
N ALA A 13 1.24 -4.11 -15.22
CA ALA A 13 0.27 -5.15 -15.54
C ALA A 13 -0.89 -5.21 -14.53
N GLU A 14 -0.63 -4.96 -13.23
CA GLU A 14 -1.66 -4.90 -12.18
C GLU A 14 -2.75 -3.85 -12.46
N ILE A 15 -2.42 -2.77 -13.18
CA ILE A 15 -3.37 -1.72 -13.59
C ILE A 15 -3.82 -1.86 -15.05
N GLY A 16 -3.52 -3.00 -15.67
CA GLY A 16 -3.90 -3.31 -17.05
C GLY A 16 -3.10 -2.54 -18.11
N VAL A 17 -1.85 -2.19 -17.81
CA VAL A 17 -0.92 -1.57 -18.75
C VAL A 17 0.07 -2.64 -19.21
N SER A 18 0.12 -2.92 -20.52
CA SER A 18 1.05 -3.91 -21.07
C SER A 18 2.45 -3.33 -21.25
N LYS A 19 3.46 -4.21 -21.37
CA LYS A 19 4.85 -3.82 -21.68
C LYS A 19 4.94 -2.85 -22.86
N LYS A 20 4.29 -3.19 -23.97
CA LYS A 20 4.23 -2.33 -25.16
C LYS A 20 3.70 -0.92 -24.85
N TYR A 21 2.70 -0.80 -23.99
CA TYR A 21 2.16 0.51 -23.59
C TYR A 21 3.12 1.29 -22.69
N VAL A 22 3.88 0.61 -21.80
CA VAL A 22 4.92 1.27 -21.00
C VAL A 22 6.02 1.82 -21.91
N ASP A 23 6.50 0.99 -22.84
CA ASP A 23 7.56 1.36 -23.77
C ASP A 23 7.09 2.55 -24.65
N GLN A 24 5.89 2.48 -25.24
CA GLN A 24 5.28 3.60 -25.98
C GLN A 24 5.19 4.89 -25.16
N ARG A 25 4.74 4.82 -23.89
CA ARG A 25 4.61 6.01 -23.05
C ARG A 25 5.95 6.69 -22.79
N MET A 26 7.01 5.91 -22.65
CA MET A 26 8.34 6.45 -22.39
C MET A 26 9.04 6.93 -23.65
N GLU A 27 8.89 6.22 -24.77
CA GLU A 27 9.59 6.49 -26.03
C GLU A 27 8.88 7.51 -26.92
N GLU A 28 7.55 7.49 -26.99
CA GLU A 28 6.77 8.35 -27.89
C GLU A 28 6.14 9.55 -27.19
N LEU A 29 5.76 9.39 -25.91
CA LEU A 29 5.08 10.42 -25.13
C LEU A 29 5.99 11.12 -24.11
N ASP A 30 7.26 10.73 -24.03
CA ASP A 30 8.25 11.25 -23.09
C ASP A 30 7.78 11.22 -21.62
N TRP A 31 6.94 10.24 -21.24
CA TRP A 31 6.52 10.09 -19.85
C TRP A 31 7.67 9.56 -18.99
N SER A 32 7.72 10.03 -17.74
CA SER A 32 8.58 9.39 -16.74
C SER A 32 8.16 7.94 -16.52
N LEU A 33 9.13 7.08 -16.18
CA LEU A 33 8.91 5.67 -15.86
C LEU A 33 7.81 5.51 -14.81
N GLU A 34 7.88 6.31 -13.74
CA GLU A 34 6.89 6.29 -12.67
C GLU A 34 5.47 6.56 -13.20
N ARG A 35 5.30 7.61 -14.01
CA ARG A 35 4.00 7.95 -14.62
C ARG A 35 3.52 6.85 -15.57
N ALA A 36 4.44 6.27 -16.34
CA ALA A 36 4.13 5.23 -17.32
C ALA A 36 3.56 3.95 -16.69
N ILE A 37 4.05 3.57 -15.50
CA ILE A 37 3.64 2.33 -14.83
C ILE A 37 2.53 2.50 -13.77
N THR A 38 2.18 3.74 -13.41
CA THR A 38 1.16 4.04 -12.38
C THR A 38 -0.16 4.54 -12.95
N THR A 39 -0.20 4.91 -14.23
CA THR A 39 -1.38 5.46 -14.90
C THR A 39 -2.12 4.37 -15.68
N PRO A 40 -3.37 4.00 -15.38
CA PRO A 40 -4.08 2.96 -16.14
C PRO A 40 -4.29 3.33 -17.61
N VAL A 41 -4.59 2.35 -18.47
CA VAL A 41 -4.96 2.62 -19.88
C VAL A 41 -6.41 3.13 -19.93
N GLY A 42 -6.66 4.15 -20.78
CA GLY A 42 -8.00 4.72 -21.00
C GLY A 42 -8.38 5.83 -20.02
N THR A 43 -7.37 6.48 -19.44
CA THR A 43 -7.55 7.52 -18.42
C THR A 43 -7.20 8.89 -18.98
N SER A 44 -8.06 9.88 -18.71
CA SER A 44 -7.78 11.27 -19.09
C SER A 44 -6.84 11.90 -18.07
N TRP A 45 -5.79 12.57 -18.56
CA TRP A 45 -4.89 13.40 -17.74
C TRP A 45 -5.61 14.63 -17.14
N GLU A 46 -6.73 15.06 -17.72
CA GLU A 46 -7.48 16.28 -17.35
C GLU A 46 -8.36 16.09 -16.10
N GLY A 47 -8.17 15.01 -15.33
CA GLY A 47 -8.78 14.85 -14.01
C GLY A 47 -10.24 14.38 -14.00
N ASN A 48 -10.90 14.24 -15.15
CA ASN A 48 -12.25 13.67 -15.28
C ASN A 48 -12.28 12.12 -15.25
N GLU A 49 -11.21 11.49 -14.78
CA GLU A 49 -11.06 10.04 -14.81
C GLU A 49 -11.96 9.34 -13.78
N LYS A 50 -12.80 8.42 -14.27
CA LYS A 50 -13.38 7.37 -13.42
C LYS A 50 -12.24 6.43 -13.02
N ASN A 51 -11.73 6.56 -11.79
CA ASN A 51 -10.65 5.74 -11.21
C ASN A 51 -11.03 4.25 -11.06
N THR A 52 -11.93 3.70 -11.89
CA THR A 52 -12.58 2.40 -11.75
C THR A 52 -11.58 1.25 -11.62
N LYS A 53 -10.52 1.24 -12.44
CA LYS A 53 -9.48 0.20 -12.36
C LYS A 53 -8.73 0.26 -11.03
N LEU A 54 -8.38 1.46 -10.58
CA LEU A 54 -7.66 1.69 -9.33
C LEU A 54 -8.55 1.47 -8.10
N LEU A 55 -9.86 1.73 -8.20
CA LEU A 55 -10.81 1.42 -7.15
C LEU A 55 -10.97 -0.10 -6.97
N LYS A 56 -11.03 -0.87 -8.07
CA LYS A 56 -11.00 -2.34 -8.00
C LYS A 56 -9.70 -2.86 -7.37
N LEU A 57 -8.56 -2.26 -7.73
CA LEU A 57 -7.27 -2.58 -7.11
C LEU A 57 -7.25 -2.23 -5.61
N ALA A 58 -7.81 -1.08 -5.23
CA ALA A 58 -7.94 -0.65 -3.84
C ALA A 58 -8.79 -1.64 -3.03
N GLU A 59 -9.93 -2.06 -3.56
CA GLU A 59 -10.82 -3.04 -2.94
C GLU A 59 -10.11 -4.39 -2.72
N LYS A 60 -9.39 -4.90 -3.73
CA LYS A 60 -8.56 -6.11 -3.60
C LYS A 60 -7.51 -6.00 -2.49
N ASN A 61 -7.00 -4.79 -2.26
CA ASN A 61 -6.03 -4.49 -1.21
C ASN A 61 -6.69 -4.08 0.13
N GLY A 62 -8.01 -4.23 0.28
CA GLY A 62 -8.74 -3.90 1.52
C GLY A 62 -8.85 -2.39 1.80
N ILE A 63 -8.71 -1.56 0.76
CA ILE A 63 -8.81 -0.10 0.85
C ILE A 63 -10.18 0.33 0.33
N SER A 64 -10.97 0.94 1.20
CA SER A 64 -12.28 1.49 0.82
C SER A 64 -12.15 2.64 -0.18
N GLU A 65 -13.18 2.83 -1.02
CA GLU A 65 -13.28 3.97 -1.94
C GLU A 65 -13.10 5.32 -1.20
N SER A 66 -13.73 5.46 -0.04
CA SER A 66 -13.58 6.64 0.82
C SER A 66 -12.12 6.88 1.25
N THR A 67 -11.38 5.82 1.57
CA THR A 67 -9.96 5.89 1.93
C THR A 67 -9.11 6.24 0.72
N PHE A 68 -9.40 5.64 -0.44
CA PHE A 68 -8.72 5.94 -1.71
C PHE A 68 -8.81 7.43 -2.06
N TYR A 69 -10.02 8.00 -2.07
CA TYR A 69 -10.18 9.43 -2.37
C TYR A 69 -9.57 10.33 -1.31
N ARG A 70 -9.64 9.95 -0.02
CA ARG A 70 -8.95 10.69 1.05
C ARG A 70 -7.44 10.72 0.81
N ARG A 71 -6.84 9.59 0.42
CA ARG A 71 -5.40 9.51 0.09
C ARG A 71 -5.04 10.40 -1.10
N LYS A 72 -5.84 10.40 -2.16
CA LYS A 72 -5.67 11.32 -3.31
C LYS A 72 -5.75 12.79 -2.89
N ARG A 73 -6.75 13.18 -2.08
CA ARG A 73 -6.87 14.55 -1.56
C ARG A 73 -5.67 14.96 -0.69
N ASN A 74 -5.03 13.99 -0.03
CA ASN A 74 -3.80 14.20 0.73
C ASN A 74 -2.53 14.17 -0.14
N GLY A 75 -2.65 14.20 -1.47
CA GLY A 75 -1.52 14.28 -2.39
C GLY A 75 -0.90 12.94 -2.79
N MET A 76 -1.48 11.80 -2.42
CA MET A 76 -0.99 10.51 -2.92
C MET A 76 -1.35 10.32 -4.40
N THR A 77 -0.44 9.69 -5.14
CA THR A 77 -0.75 9.24 -6.50
C THR A 77 -1.93 8.25 -6.46
N PRO A 78 -2.76 8.19 -7.52
CA PRO A 78 -3.87 7.24 -7.56
C PRO A 78 -3.42 5.78 -7.35
N TYR A 79 -2.26 5.39 -7.87
CA TYR A 79 -1.67 4.08 -7.64
C TYR A 79 -1.32 3.84 -6.16
N ASP A 80 -0.61 4.78 -5.54
CA ASP A 80 -0.26 4.70 -4.11
C ASP A 80 -1.51 4.66 -3.22
N ALA A 81 -2.52 5.43 -3.59
CA ALA A 81 -3.79 5.46 -2.89
C ALA A 81 -4.47 4.09 -2.88
N ALA A 82 -4.32 3.31 -3.95
CA ALA A 82 -4.89 1.97 -4.12
C ALA A 82 -4.02 0.81 -3.60
N THR A 83 -2.73 1.03 -3.34
CA THR A 83 -1.79 -0.08 -3.04
C THR A 83 -1.11 0.03 -1.69
N LYS A 84 -0.87 1.23 -1.16
CA LYS A 84 -0.19 1.36 0.14
C LYS A 84 -1.05 0.72 1.25
N PRO A 85 -0.49 -0.18 2.07
CA PRO A 85 -1.24 -0.84 3.13
C PRO A 85 -1.76 0.17 4.17
N LYS A 86 -2.81 -0.21 4.88
CA LYS A 86 -3.40 0.65 5.91
C LYS A 86 -2.62 0.49 7.22
N GLY A 87 -1.85 1.53 7.58
CA GLY A 87 -1.14 1.57 8.85
C GLY A 87 -0.14 0.42 8.97
N PHE A 88 -0.29 -0.41 9.99
CA PHE A 88 0.60 -1.53 10.29
C PHE A 88 -0.05 -2.89 10.01
N SER A 89 -0.88 -3.03 8.97
CA SER A 89 -1.64 -4.26 8.73
C SER A 89 -0.77 -5.53 8.70
N GLU A 90 0.40 -5.46 8.07
CA GLU A 90 1.37 -6.57 8.01
C GLU A 90 1.86 -6.96 9.42
N TYR A 91 2.23 -5.97 10.23
CA TYR A 91 2.71 -6.20 11.60
C TYR A 91 1.60 -6.62 12.56
N ILE A 92 0.34 -6.29 12.26
CA ILE A 92 -0.81 -6.75 13.05
C ILE A 92 -0.95 -8.27 12.91
N SER A 93 -0.95 -8.79 11.67
CA SER A 93 -1.01 -10.24 11.45
C SER A 93 0.19 -10.95 12.08
N LEU A 94 1.39 -10.35 12.00
CA LEU A 94 2.57 -10.86 12.69
C LEU A 94 2.39 -10.85 14.22
N ALA A 95 1.87 -9.78 14.81
CA ALA A 95 1.63 -9.65 16.24
C ALA A 95 0.62 -10.71 16.74
N GLU A 96 -0.48 -10.91 16.02
CA GLU A 96 -1.49 -11.92 16.33
C GLU A 96 -0.90 -13.33 16.33
N SER A 97 -0.07 -13.67 15.33
CA SER A 97 0.63 -14.96 15.28
C SER A 97 1.61 -15.19 16.45
N ASN A 98 2.13 -14.12 17.05
CA ASN A 98 3.00 -14.14 18.21
C ASN A 98 2.24 -13.98 19.55
N GLY A 99 0.90 -14.05 19.54
CA GLY A 99 0.07 -13.91 20.74
C GLY A 99 0.04 -12.50 21.33
N ILE A 100 0.42 -11.49 20.55
CA ILE A 100 0.40 -10.07 20.95
C ILE A 100 -0.90 -9.45 20.43
N SER A 101 -1.74 -8.96 21.34
CA SER A 101 -2.98 -8.28 20.95
C SER A 101 -2.70 -7.00 20.14
N ASN A 102 -3.60 -6.67 19.22
CA ASN A 102 -3.53 -5.43 18.42
C ASN A 102 -3.38 -4.19 19.31
N LYS A 103 -4.08 -4.15 20.45
CA LYS A 103 -3.94 -3.07 21.44
C LYS A 103 -2.51 -2.98 21.98
N ALA A 104 -1.90 -4.10 22.35
CA ALA A 104 -0.52 -4.12 22.86
C ALA A 104 0.49 -3.69 21.78
N PHE A 105 0.33 -4.18 20.55
CA PHE A 105 1.14 -3.79 19.40
C PHE A 105 1.11 -2.27 19.18
N TYR A 106 -0.08 -1.67 19.04
CA TYR A 106 -0.19 -0.22 18.82
C TYR A 106 0.37 0.61 19.97
N GLN A 107 0.24 0.13 21.22
CA GLN A 107 0.85 0.81 22.37
C GLN A 107 2.38 0.78 22.32
N ARG A 108 2.98 -0.30 21.84
CA ARG A 108 4.43 -0.41 21.63
C ARG A 108 4.89 0.55 20.54
N VAL A 109 4.23 0.58 19.38
CA VAL A 109 4.54 1.52 18.29
C VAL A 109 4.35 2.97 18.74
N LYS A 110 3.30 3.27 19.51
CA LYS A 110 3.09 4.61 20.10
C LYS A 110 4.23 5.04 21.01
N ARG A 111 4.88 4.09 21.69
CA ARG A 111 6.10 4.30 22.50
C ARG A 111 7.37 4.34 21.65
N LYS A 112 7.25 4.50 20.33
CA LYS A 112 8.34 4.54 19.35
C LYS A 112 9.16 3.24 19.30
N MET A 113 8.58 2.11 19.71
CA MET A 113 9.17 0.80 19.44
C MET A 113 9.09 0.53 17.93
N ASP A 114 10.14 -0.04 17.37
CA ASP A 114 10.15 -0.49 15.98
C ASP A 114 8.95 -1.43 15.72
N PRO A 115 8.21 -1.30 14.60
CA PRO A 115 7.04 -2.13 14.32
C PRO A 115 7.33 -3.64 14.29
N HIS A 116 8.49 -4.05 13.80
CA HIS A 116 8.87 -5.47 13.79
C HIS A 116 9.14 -5.97 15.23
N GLU A 117 9.88 -5.20 16.03
CA GLU A 117 10.08 -5.53 17.46
C GLU A 117 8.73 -5.54 18.22
N ALA A 118 7.87 -4.58 17.94
CA ALA A 118 6.56 -4.45 18.56
C ALA A 118 5.66 -5.66 18.31
N ALA A 119 5.81 -6.34 17.17
CA ALA A 119 5.04 -7.51 16.77
C ALA A 119 5.67 -8.85 17.20
N THR A 120 6.92 -8.88 17.66
CA THR A 120 7.64 -10.14 17.97
C THR A 120 8.02 -10.30 19.44
N LYS A 121 8.16 -9.19 20.18
CA LYS A 121 8.57 -9.25 21.59
C LYS A 121 7.47 -9.85 22.48
N PRO A 122 7.70 -10.95 23.21
CA PRO A 122 6.66 -11.57 24.01
C PRO A 122 6.16 -10.64 25.14
N PRO A 123 4.86 -10.65 25.49
CA PRO A 123 4.34 -9.89 26.60
C PRO A 123 4.91 -10.38 27.94
N ARG A 124 5.08 -9.46 28.90
CA ARG A 124 5.58 -9.77 30.23
C ARG A 124 4.54 -10.61 31.01
N ASN A 125 4.94 -11.78 31.48
CA ASN A 125 4.10 -12.63 32.34
C ASN A 125 4.04 -12.06 33.77
N TYR A 126 2.83 -11.69 34.23
CA TYR A 126 2.59 -11.32 35.62
C TYR A 126 2.00 -12.52 36.36
N LYS A 127 2.69 -13.02 37.39
CA LYS A 127 2.10 -13.99 38.33
C LYS A 127 1.09 -13.24 39.20
N LYS A 128 -0.17 -13.69 39.22
CA LYS A 128 -1.16 -13.19 40.19
C LYS A 128 -0.66 -13.56 41.59
N LYS A 129 -0.37 -12.56 42.43
CA LYS A 129 -0.11 -12.82 43.85
C LYS A 129 -1.44 -13.24 44.48
N GLN A 130 -1.47 -14.44 45.06
CA GLN A 130 -2.55 -14.81 45.97
C GLN A 130 -2.43 -13.89 47.18
N ILE A 131 -3.44 -13.04 47.37
CA ILE A 131 -3.56 -12.22 48.58
C ILE A 131 -4.23 -13.15 49.59
N SER A 132 -3.44 -13.59 50.58
CA SER A 132 -3.90 -14.39 51.73
C SER A 132 -4.70 -13.54 52.70
#